data_AF-A0A925R636-F1
#
_entry.id   AF-A0A925R636-F1
#
_cell.length_a   1.000
_cell.length_b   1.000
_cell.length_c   1.000
_cell.angle_alpha   90.00
_cell.angle_beta   90.00
_cell.angle_gamma   90.00
#
_symmetry.space_group_name_H-M   'P 1'
#
loop_
_entity.id
_entity.type
_entity.pdbx_description
1 polymer ?
#
loop_
_entity_poly.entity_id
_entity_poly.type
_entity_poly.pdbx_seq_one_letter_code
_entity_poly.pdbx_strand_id
1 'polypeptide(L)'
;MEVAKEIKLGVIVDNLRESSELFWQEMELVSQIKQVQLIILPLEMKMSTERDQMNFHQTLTLQYINSNILDGLIVLTNTIAIYPSYPLFENELKKIKHIPVVSVGTGIEGFPSVLLDNYSGVNEAMDHLVEDHGYRRIAFIKGAK
;
A
#
# COMPACT_ATOMS: atom_id res chain seq x y z
N MET A 1 -3.38 13.63 -35.90
CA MET A 1 -3.19 12.42 -35.08
C MET A 1 -3.05 12.88 -33.65
N GLU A 2 -4.06 12.63 -32.83
CA GLU A 2 -4.01 12.90 -31.40
C GLU A 2 -3.14 11.80 -30.77
N VAL A 3 -2.01 12.16 -30.18
CA VAL A 3 -1.17 11.20 -29.46
C VAL A 3 -1.97 10.78 -28.23
N ALA A 4 -2.22 9.48 -28.08
CA ALA A 4 -2.91 8.96 -26.89
C ALA A 4 -2.16 9.41 -25.64
N LYS A 5 -2.88 10.00 -24.68
CA LYS A 5 -2.28 10.45 -23.42
C LYS A 5 -1.71 9.23 -22.68
N GLU A 6 -0.41 9.29 -22.38
CA GLU A 6 0.25 8.30 -21.52
C GLU A 6 -0.31 8.42 -20.09
N ILE A 7 -0.86 7.31 -19.56
CA ILE A 7 -1.44 7.26 -18.22
C ILE A 7 -0.31 7.08 -17.20
N LYS A 8 -0.28 7.92 -16.17
CA LYS A 8 0.75 7.90 -15.11
C LYS A 8 0.14 7.60 -13.76
N LEU A 9 0.54 6.49 -13.14
CA LEU A 9 0.08 6.11 -11.80
C LEU A 9 1.22 6.24 -10.80
N GLY A 10 0.97 6.98 -9.72
CA GLY A 10 1.86 7.00 -8.57
C GLY A 10 1.66 5.76 -7.71
N VAL A 11 2.74 5.18 -7.19
CA VAL A 11 2.70 4.07 -6.25
C VAL A 11 3.40 4.50 -4.97
N ILE A 12 2.62 4.76 -3.92
CA ILE A 12 3.14 5.07 -2.59
C ILE A 12 3.46 3.78 -1.85
N VAL A 13 4.68 3.70 -1.34
CA VAL A 13 5.21 2.59 -0.57
C VAL A 13 6.12 3.11 0.53
N ASP A 14 6.21 2.41 1.66
CA ASP A 14 7.20 2.76 2.69
C ASP A 14 8.64 2.64 2.15
N ASN A 15 9.01 1.42 1.81
CA ASN A 15 10.29 1.08 1.21
C ASN A 15 10.14 -0.06 0.18
N LEU A 16 11.07 -0.12 -0.77
CA LEU A 16 11.05 -1.11 -1.85
C LEU A 16 11.46 -2.53 -1.40
N ARG A 17 11.92 -2.70 -0.15
CA ARG A 17 12.48 -3.97 0.34
C ARG A 17 11.44 -4.84 1.03
N GLU A 18 10.41 -4.25 1.62
CA GLU A 18 9.38 -4.98 2.38
C GLU A 18 8.25 -5.54 1.54
N SER A 19 8.14 -5.11 0.28
CA SER A 19 7.23 -5.68 -0.70
C SER A 19 7.84 -6.92 -1.35
N SER A 20 7.03 -7.94 -1.62
CA SER A 20 7.53 -9.16 -2.26
C SER A 20 8.06 -8.84 -3.66
N GLU A 21 9.17 -9.48 -4.05
CA GLU A 21 9.74 -9.33 -5.39
C GLU A 21 8.72 -9.68 -6.48
N LEU A 22 7.90 -10.70 -6.23
CA LEU A 22 6.78 -11.09 -7.09
C LEU A 22 5.77 -9.96 -7.28
N PHE A 23 5.46 -9.18 -6.25
CA PHE A 23 4.52 -8.05 -6.39
C PHE A 23 5.04 -7.03 -7.39
N TRP A 24 6.32 -6.67 -7.33
CA TRP A 24 6.92 -5.72 -8.26
C TRP A 24 7.02 -6.26 -9.68
N GLN A 25 7.36 -7.55 -9.83
CA GLN A 25 7.40 -8.22 -11.14
C GLN A 25 6.01 -8.20 -11.80
N GLU A 26 4.95 -8.50 -11.05
CA GLU A 26 3.58 -8.47 -11.55
C GLU A 26 3.13 -7.04 -11.88
N MET A 27 3.46 -6.06 -11.03
CA MET A 27 3.15 -4.64 -11.30
C MET A 27 3.83 -4.16 -12.59
N GLU A 28 5.11 -4.50 -12.78
CA GLU A 28 5.85 -4.18 -14.00
C GLU A 28 5.19 -4.84 -15.23
N LEU A 29 4.93 -6.14 -15.17
CA LEU A 29 4.29 -6.90 -16.25
C LEU A 29 2.93 -6.29 -16.63
N VAL A 30 2.06 -6.03 -15.64
CA VAL A 30 0.74 -5.46 -15.87
C VAL A 30 0.83 -4.03 -16.42
N SER A 31 1.80 -3.23 -15.95
CA SER A 31 2.01 -1.87 -16.46
C SER A 31 2.35 -1.86 -17.95
N GLN A 32 3.15 -2.82 -18.42
CA GLN A 32 3.51 -2.96 -19.83
C GLN A 32 2.30 -3.38 -20.67
N ILE A 33 1.53 -4.38 -20.20
CA ILE A 33 0.31 -4.86 -20.85
C ILE A 33 -0.72 -3.73 -20.97
N LYS A 34 -0.87 -2.90 -19.93
CA LYS A 34 -1.83 -1.81 -19.88
C LYS A 34 -1.32 -0.49 -20.45
N GLN A 35 -0.04 -0.42 -20.84
CA GLN A 35 0.62 0.79 -21.33
C GLN A 35 0.49 1.97 -20.35
N VAL A 36 0.79 1.70 -19.09
CA VAL A 36 0.75 2.66 -17.98
C VAL A 36 2.16 2.88 -17.46
N GLN A 37 2.51 4.14 -17.19
CA GLN A 37 3.75 4.48 -16.51
C GLN A 37 3.54 4.41 -14.99
N LEU A 38 4.34 3.60 -14.30
CA LEU A 38 4.39 3.58 -12.84
C LEU A 38 5.46 4.55 -12.33
N ILE A 39 5.11 5.39 -11.37
CA ILE A 39 6.03 6.31 -10.67
C ILE A 39 6.06 5.90 -9.20
N ILE A 40 7.19 5.37 -8.75
CA ILE A 40 7.34 4.94 -7.36
C ILE A 40 7.63 6.15 -6.47
N LEU A 41 6.85 6.29 -5.40
CA LEU A 41 6.92 7.37 -4.43
C LEU A 41 7.22 6.78 -3.04
N PRO A 42 8.51 6.57 -2.69
CA PRO A 42 8.88 6.09 -1.37
C PRO A 42 8.63 7.18 -0.32
N LEU A 43 8.00 6.82 0.81
CA LEU A 43 7.72 7.75 1.90
C LEU A 43 8.57 7.54 3.16
N GLU A 44 9.42 6.51 3.24
CA GLU A 44 10.34 6.26 4.37
C GLU A 44 9.74 6.61 5.74
N MET A 45 8.75 5.85 6.15
CA MET A 45 8.12 5.96 7.45
C MET A 45 9.02 5.41 8.55
N LYS A 46 8.84 5.91 9.77
CA LYS A 46 9.73 5.61 10.90
C LYS A 46 8.95 5.05 12.07
N MET A 47 9.52 4.02 12.69
CA MET A 47 9.12 3.52 14.00
C MET A 47 9.72 4.43 15.08
N SER A 48 9.22 5.66 15.22
CA SER A 48 9.65 6.59 16.28
C SER A 48 8.53 6.88 17.27
N THR A 49 8.92 7.18 18.52
CA THR A 49 8.00 7.60 19.59
C THR A 49 7.65 9.08 19.52
N GLU A 50 8.19 9.83 18.56
CA GLU A 50 7.72 11.16 18.16
C GLU A 50 6.40 10.98 17.38
N ARG A 51 5.37 10.48 18.11
CA ARG A 51 4.13 9.87 17.59
C ARG A 51 3.30 10.74 16.64
N ASP A 52 3.65 12.01 16.48
CA ASP A 52 2.76 13.03 15.96
C ASP A 52 3.29 13.78 14.73
N GLN A 53 4.41 13.32 14.12
CA GLN A 53 4.99 14.06 12.99
C GLN A 53 5.32 13.16 11.80
N MET A 54 4.69 13.47 10.67
CA MET A 54 5.29 13.17 9.37
C MET A 54 6.51 14.07 9.19
N ASN A 55 7.59 13.54 8.64
CA ASN A 55 8.74 14.37 8.30
C ASN A 55 8.36 15.32 7.16
N PHE A 56 8.98 16.50 7.13
CA PHE A 56 8.74 17.53 6.10
C PHE A 56 8.74 16.95 4.68
N HIS A 57 9.68 16.05 4.36
CA HIS A 57 9.77 15.39 3.06
C HIS A 57 8.52 14.59 2.67
N GLN A 58 7.88 13.91 3.62
CA GLN A 58 6.71 13.08 3.38
C GLN A 58 5.49 13.96 3.07
N THR A 59 5.27 14.98 3.91
CA THR A 59 4.19 15.95 3.71
C THR A 59 4.38 16.70 2.40
N LEU A 60 5.60 17.11 2.08
CA LEU A 60 5.92 17.82 0.85
C LEU A 60 5.66 16.95 -0.38
N THR A 61 6.02 15.66 -0.35
CA THR A 61 5.77 14.72 -1.44
C THR A 61 4.27 14.64 -1.74
N LEU A 62 3.43 14.47 -0.71
CA LEU A 62 1.97 14.43 -0.88
C LEU A 62 1.40 15.75 -1.42
N GLN A 63 1.94 16.90 -1.00
CA GLN A 63 1.51 18.22 -1.47
C GLN A 63 1.81 18.46 -2.96
N TYR A 64 2.87 17.84 -3.50
CA TYR A 64 3.19 17.95 -4.92
C TYR A 64 2.34 17.04 -5.80
N ILE A 65 1.69 16.01 -5.25
CA ILE A 65 0.80 15.12 -6.00
C ILE A 65 -0.45 15.90 -6.45
N ASN A 66 -0.63 16.02 -7.76
CA ASN A 66 -1.79 16.66 -8.38
C ASN A 66 -2.06 16.08 -9.78
N SER A 67 -3.25 16.37 -10.32
CA SER A 67 -3.74 15.81 -11.59
C SER A 67 -2.96 16.25 -12.84
N ASN A 68 -2.06 17.23 -12.72
CA ASN A 68 -1.14 17.59 -13.82
C ASN A 68 0.07 16.66 -13.90
N ILE A 69 0.37 15.91 -12.84
CA ILE A 69 1.54 15.03 -12.74
C ILE A 69 1.13 13.56 -12.83
N LEU A 70 0.03 13.19 -12.17
CA LEU A 70 -0.46 11.81 -12.08
C LEU A 70 -1.94 11.73 -12.46
N ASP A 71 -2.32 10.62 -13.10
CA ASP A 71 -3.70 10.28 -13.43
C ASP A 71 -4.38 9.45 -12.31
N GLY A 72 -3.61 8.88 -11.40
CA GLY A 72 -4.10 8.05 -10.30
C GLY A 72 -3.02 7.73 -9.28
N LEU A 73 -3.44 7.24 -8.12
CA LEU A 73 -2.56 6.88 -7.02
C LEU A 73 -2.93 5.50 -6.45
N ILE A 74 -1.91 4.66 -6.32
CA ILE A 74 -1.98 3.37 -5.63
C ILE A 74 -1.22 3.54 -4.31
N VAL A 75 -1.84 3.20 -3.19
CA VAL A 75 -1.24 3.29 -1.86
C VAL A 75 -1.10 1.89 -1.28
N LEU A 76 0.13 1.42 -1.12
CA LEU A 76 0.42 0.11 -0.53
C LEU A 76 0.34 0.19 1.00
N THR A 77 -0.90 0.22 1.50
CA THR A 77 -1.20 0.43 2.92
C THR A 77 -0.67 -0.67 3.82
N ASN A 78 -0.55 -1.90 3.33
CA ASN A 78 0.14 -2.97 4.04
C ASN A 78 1.59 -2.65 4.42
N THR A 79 2.25 -1.74 3.70
CA THR A 79 3.63 -1.31 3.99
C THR A 79 3.72 -0.10 4.91
N ILE A 80 2.66 0.71 5.02
CA ILE A 80 2.69 2.00 5.73
C ILE A 80 1.77 2.05 6.97
N ALA A 81 0.75 1.19 7.05
CA ALA A 81 -0.24 1.21 8.12
C ALA A 81 0.28 0.73 9.47
N ILE A 82 1.47 0.12 9.49
CA ILE A 82 2.16 -0.30 10.73
C ILE A 82 2.74 0.87 11.52
N TYR A 83 2.96 2.01 10.88
CA TYR A 83 3.65 3.14 11.51
C TYR A 83 2.69 4.01 12.34
N PRO A 84 3.14 4.53 13.50
CA PRO A 84 2.33 5.43 14.34
C PRO A 84 1.84 6.69 13.61
N SER A 85 2.58 7.17 12.62
CA SER A 85 2.23 8.35 11.82
C SER A 85 1.21 8.10 10.71
N TYR A 86 0.73 6.86 10.54
CA TYR A 86 -0.27 6.52 9.51
C TYR A 86 -1.55 7.39 9.54
N PRO A 87 -2.14 7.72 10.71
CA PRO A 87 -3.32 8.61 10.74
C PRO A 87 -3.03 10.01 10.18
N LEU A 88 -1.80 10.52 10.35
CA LEU A 88 -1.40 11.81 9.78
C LEU A 88 -1.25 11.69 8.26
N PHE A 89 -0.63 10.62 7.78
CA PHE A 89 -0.54 10.30 6.36
C PHE A 89 -1.93 10.24 5.72
N GLU A 90 -2.88 9.54 6.34
CA GLU A 90 -4.25 9.43 5.83
C GLU A 90 -4.92 10.81 5.73
N ASN A 91 -4.72 11.67 6.75
CA ASN A 91 -5.26 13.03 6.74
C ASN A 91 -4.64 13.90 5.64
N GLU A 92 -3.33 13.82 5.40
CA GLU A 92 -2.68 14.54 4.30
C GLU A 92 -3.12 13.98 2.93
N LEU A 93 -3.23 12.67 2.79
CA LEU A 93 -3.68 12.01 1.57
C LEU A 93 -5.10 12.46 1.17
N LYS A 94 -6.03 12.56 2.13
CA LYS A 94 -7.41 13.03 1.92
C LYS A 94 -7.50 14.49 1.43
N LYS A 95 -6.43 15.28 1.56
CA LYS A 95 -6.34 16.65 1.02
C LYS A 95 -6.06 16.67 -0.47
N ILE A 96 -5.47 15.61 -1.03
CA ILE A 96 -5.25 15.50 -2.48
C ILE A 96 -6.61 15.45 -3.17
N LYS A 97 -6.89 16.43 -4.03
CA LYS A 97 -8.15 16.53 -4.78
C LYS A 97 -7.92 16.12 -6.24
N HIS A 98 -8.98 15.60 -6.86
CA HIS A 98 -9.06 15.36 -8.30
C HIS A 98 -8.13 14.27 -8.86
N ILE A 99 -7.53 13.43 -8.00
CA ILE A 99 -6.84 12.21 -8.40
C ILE A 99 -7.58 11.01 -7.77
N PRO A 100 -7.94 9.99 -8.56
CA PRO A 100 -8.47 8.73 -8.02
C PRO A 100 -7.39 8.00 -7.22
N VAL A 101 -7.75 7.56 -6.01
CA VAL A 101 -6.86 6.85 -5.10
C VAL A 101 -7.42 5.45 -4.85
N VAL A 102 -6.57 4.43 -4.91
CA VAL A 102 -6.86 3.05 -4.50
C VAL A 102 -5.85 2.63 -3.44
N SER A 103 -6.33 2.01 -2.36
CA SER A 103 -5.47 1.39 -1.34
C SER A 103 -5.32 -0.12 -1.57
N VAL A 104 -4.15 -0.68 -1.21
CA VAL A 104 -3.86 -2.11 -1.34
C VAL A 104 -3.31 -2.64 -0.01
N GLY A 105 -3.99 -3.63 0.57
CA GLY A 105 -3.64 -4.25 1.84
C GLY A 105 -4.68 -3.99 2.92
N THR A 106 -4.77 -2.75 3.38
CA THR A 106 -5.78 -2.26 4.33
C THR A 106 -6.57 -1.10 3.74
N GLY A 107 -7.83 -0.96 4.12
CA GLY A 107 -8.69 0.11 3.61
C GLY A 107 -8.31 1.49 4.15
N ILE A 108 -8.55 2.51 3.34
CA ILE A 108 -8.59 3.92 3.75
C ILE A 108 -10.02 4.41 3.58
N GLU A 109 -10.59 5.02 4.62
CA GLU A 109 -11.97 5.50 4.55
C GLU A 109 -12.14 6.53 3.43
N GLY A 110 -13.16 6.34 2.59
CA GLY A 110 -13.47 7.22 1.46
C GLY A 110 -12.77 6.86 0.14
N PHE A 111 -11.90 5.85 0.12
CA PHE A 111 -11.25 5.36 -1.10
C PHE A 111 -11.56 3.89 -1.38
N PRO A 112 -11.65 3.46 -2.66
CA PRO A 112 -11.67 2.05 -3.01
C PRO A 112 -10.41 1.33 -2.49
N SER A 113 -10.56 0.04 -2.18
CA SER A 113 -9.48 -0.77 -1.62
C SER A 113 -9.47 -2.18 -2.18
N VAL A 114 -8.25 -2.72 -2.33
CA VAL A 114 -7.97 -4.13 -2.56
C VAL A 114 -7.44 -4.70 -1.25
N LEU A 115 -8.22 -5.54 -0.60
CA LEU A 115 -7.89 -6.09 0.72
C LEU A 115 -7.30 -7.49 0.60
N LEU A 116 -6.45 -7.85 1.56
CA LEU A 116 -5.92 -9.22 1.69
C LEU A 116 -6.79 -10.02 2.65
N ASP A 117 -7.34 -11.14 2.19
CA ASP A 117 -8.07 -12.07 3.06
C ASP A 117 -7.12 -13.01 3.81
N ASN A 118 -6.43 -12.44 4.80
CA ASN A 118 -5.56 -13.20 5.67
C ASN A 118 -6.33 -14.08 6.66
N TYR A 119 -7.61 -13.78 6.91
CA TYR A 119 -8.41 -14.53 7.87
C TYR A 119 -8.70 -15.93 7.34
N SER A 120 -9.22 -16.03 6.11
CA SER A 120 -9.53 -17.32 5.51
C SER A 120 -8.27 -18.17 5.35
N GLY A 121 -7.16 -17.59 4.89
CA GLY A 121 -5.89 -18.32 4.74
C GLY A 121 -5.33 -18.86 6.07
N VAL A 122 -5.41 -18.09 7.16
CA VAL A 122 -5.03 -18.59 8.49
C VAL A 122 -6.01 -19.63 8.99
N ASN A 123 -7.31 -19.44 8.78
CA ASN A 123 -8.33 -20.39 9.21
C ASN A 123 -8.16 -21.75 8.53
N GLU A 124 -7.99 -21.76 7.21
CA GLU A 124 -7.71 -22.98 6.42
C GLU A 124 -6.43 -23.68 6.88
N ALA A 125 -5.37 -22.91 7.15
CA ALA A 125 -4.12 -23.48 7.67
C ALA A 125 -4.30 -24.10 9.07
N MET A 126 -5.10 -23.48 9.94
CA MET A 126 -5.42 -24.01 11.27
C MET A 126 -6.27 -25.28 11.18
N ASP A 127 -7.30 -25.28 10.33
CA ASP A 127 -8.16 -26.44 10.08
C ASP A 127 -7.31 -27.64 9.61
N HIS A 128 -6.40 -27.43 8.67
CA HIS A 128 -5.47 -28.46 8.20
C HIS A 128 -4.58 -29.02 9.33
N LEU A 129 -4.02 -28.15 10.17
CA LEU A 129 -3.17 -28.58 11.29
C LEU A 129 -3.94 -29.35 12.36
N VAL A 130 -5.19 -28.97 12.63
CA VAL A 130 -6.01 -29.56 13.70
C VAL A 130 -6.72 -30.83 13.23
N GLU A 131 -7.34 -30.82 12.06
CA GLU A 131 -8.20 -31.90 11.57
C GLU A 131 -7.39 -32.98 10.84
N ASP A 132 -6.46 -32.60 9.95
CA ASP A 132 -5.67 -33.58 9.17
C ASP A 132 -4.44 -34.10 9.94
N HIS A 133 -3.86 -33.26 10.80
CA HIS A 133 -2.64 -33.60 11.55
C HIS A 133 -2.84 -33.78 13.07
N GLY A 134 -4.03 -33.44 13.60
CA GLY A 134 -4.36 -33.69 15.01
C GLY A 134 -3.61 -32.79 16.01
N TYR A 135 -2.98 -31.71 15.57
CA TYR A 135 -2.23 -30.82 16.47
C TYR A 135 -3.18 -30.05 17.40
N ARG A 136 -2.84 -29.99 18.70
CA ARG A 136 -3.65 -29.32 19.74
C ARG A 136 -2.94 -28.17 20.46
N ARG A 137 -1.63 -28.01 20.25
CA ARG A 137 -0.81 -26.93 20.82
C ARG A 137 -0.03 -26.26 19.70
N ILE A 138 -0.65 -25.25 19.09
CA ILE A 138 -0.12 -24.54 17.94
C ILE A 138 0.34 -23.16 18.41
N ALA A 139 1.61 -22.83 18.15
CA ALA A 139 2.12 -21.49 18.37
C ALA A 139 1.84 -20.62 17.14
N PHE A 140 1.33 -19.41 17.35
CA PHE A 140 1.08 -18.44 16.28
C PHE A 140 2.03 -17.24 16.42
N ILE A 141 2.83 -16.99 15.39
CA ILE A 141 3.74 -15.85 15.34
C ILE A 141 3.17 -14.86 14.33
N LYS A 142 2.87 -13.64 14.78
CA LYS A 142 2.35 -12.56 13.93
C LYS A 142 3.36 -11.41 13.81
N GLY A 143 3.12 -10.54 12.83
CA GLY A 143 3.86 -9.28 12.69
C GLY A 143 3.74 -8.38 13.92
N ALA A 144 4.70 -7.45 14.04
CA ALA A 144 4.69 -6.42 15.10
C ALA A 144 3.38 -5.62 15.06
N LYS A 145 2.89 -5.22 16.24
CA LYS A 145 1.70 -4.37 16.39
C LYS A 145 2.13 -2.92 16.53
#